data_AF-A0A7G1IVV4-F1
#
_entry.id   AF-A0A7G1IVV4-F1
#
_cell.length_a   1.000
_cell.length_b   1.000
_cell.length_c   1.000
_cell.angle_alpha   90.00
_cell.angle_beta   90.00
_cell.angle_gamma   90.00
#
_symmetry.space_group_name_H-M   'P 1'
#
loop_
_entity.id
_entity.type
_entity.pdbx_description
1 polymer ?
#
loop_
_entity_poly.entity_id
_entity_poly.type
_entity_poly.pdbx_seq_one_letter_code
_entity_poly.pdbx_strand_id
1 'polypeptide(L)'
;MTSMRKKTIGEVLRLARINQGLSLDELQKKTEIQLDMLEAMEADDFDQLPSPFYTRSFLRKYAWAVELDDKIVLDAYDSGSMITYEEVDVDEDELTGRRRSSKKNKKKHPFYLYFILSFLLYRF
;
A
#
# COMPACT_ATOMS: atom_id res chain seq x y z
N MET A 1 -11.00 14.91 -5.34
CA MET A 1 -11.93 13.99 -6.03
C MET A 1 -11.36 12.58 -5.86
N THR A 2 -12.13 11.53 -5.54
CA THR A 2 -11.56 10.17 -5.49
C THR A 2 -11.66 9.55 -6.88
N SER A 3 -10.54 9.18 -7.48
CA SER A 3 -10.49 8.55 -8.79
C SER A 3 -10.20 7.06 -8.63
N MET A 4 -11.07 6.21 -9.19
CA MET A 4 -10.84 4.77 -9.21
C MET A 4 -9.92 4.41 -10.37
N ARG A 5 -8.73 3.88 -10.05
CA ARG A 5 -7.73 3.48 -11.03
C ARG A 5 -7.47 1.98 -10.92
N LYS A 6 -7.29 1.31 -12.06
CA LYS A 6 -6.82 -0.08 -12.07
C LYS A 6 -5.29 -0.09 -11.93
N LYS A 7 -4.79 -0.89 -11.00
CA LYS A 7 -3.35 -1.07 -10.74
C LYS A 7 -3.00 -2.55 -10.66
N THR A 8 -1.76 -2.84 -10.99
CA THR A 8 -1.15 -4.15 -10.80
C THR A 8 -1.01 -4.48 -9.31
N ILE A 9 -0.69 -5.72 -8.99
CA ILE A 9 -0.53 -6.15 -7.59
C ILE A 9 0.70 -5.47 -7.00
N GLY A 10 1.81 -5.47 -7.74
CA GLY A 10 3.07 -4.85 -7.32
C GLY A 10 2.92 -3.36 -7.05
N GLU A 11 2.21 -2.63 -7.92
CA GLU A 11 1.92 -1.21 -7.70
C GLU A 11 1.13 -0.96 -6.40
N VAL A 12 0.09 -1.76 -6.12
CA VAL A 12 -0.71 -1.60 -4.91
C VAL A 12 0.10 -1.90 -3.65
N LEU A 13 0.88 -2.98 -3.65
CA LEU A 13 1.76 -3.34 -2.53
C LEU A 13 2.78 -2.24 -2.26
N ARG A 14 3.44 -1.74 -3.30
CA ARG A 14 4.42 -0.66 -3.21
C ARG A 14 3.80 0.63 -2.66
N LEU A 15 2.64 1.04 -3.18
CA LEU A 15 1.95 2.24 -2.72
C LEU A 15 1.55 2.11 -1.25
N ALA A 16 0.99 0.97 -0.85
CA ALA A 16 0.63 0.71 0.54
C ALA A 16 1.87 0.75 1.45
N ARG A 17 3.00 0.15 1.04
CA ARG A 17 4.26 0.21 1.80
C ARG A 17 4.75 1.65 1.97
N ILE A 18 4.77 2.44 0.90
CA ILE A 18 5.21 3.83 0.94
C ILE A 18 4.28 4.67 1.84
N ASN A 19 2.97 4.43 1.78
CA ASN A 19 2.00 5.14 2.61
C ASN A 19 2.14 4.79 4.11
N GLN A 20 2.53 3.55 4.42
CA GLN A 20 2.91 3.12 5.77
C GLN A 20 4.27 3.66 6.21
N GLY A 21 5.02 4.32 5.33
CA GLY A 21 6.35 4.86 5.61
C GLY A 21 7.43 3.80 5.79
N LEU A 22 7.22 2.60 5.26
CA LEU A 22 8.14 1.47 5.40
C LEU A 22 9.17 1.44 4.26
N SER A 23 10.45 1.30 4.61
CA SER A 23 11.48 0.84 3.68
C SER A 23 11.33 -0.66 3.38
N LEU A 24 11.97 -1.14 2.31
CA LEU A 24 12.01 -2.57 2.03
C LEU A 24 12.77 -3.36 3.12
N ASP A 25 13.85 -2.80 3.69
CA ASP A 25 14.59 -3.41 4.80
C ASP A 25 13.72 -3.58 6.06
N GLU A 26 12.90 -2.57 6.39
CA GLU A 26 11.95 -2.65 7.51
C GLU A 26 10.85 -3.67 7.22
N LEU A 27 10.36 -3.72 5.99
CA LEU A 27 9.36 -4.70 5.58
C LEU A 27 9.92 -6.13 5.64
N GLN A 28 11.16 -6.34 5.20
CA GLN A 28 11.88 -7.60 5.32
C GLN A 28 11.95 -8.05 6.78
N LYS A 29 12.37 -7.17 7.69
CA LYS A 29 12.42 -7.49 9.13
C LYS A 29 11.04 -7.82 9.70
N LYS A 30 9.98 -7.14 9.23
CA LYS A 30 8.61 -7.34 9.70
C LYS A 30 7.95 -8.63 9.19
N THR A 31 8.30 -9.06 7.98
CA THR A 31 7.65 -10.19 7.29
C THR A 31 8.51 -11.47 7.25
N GLU A 32 9.81 -11.31 7.48
CA GLU A 32 10.86 -12.31 7.28
C GLU A 32 10.98 -12.78 5.81
N ILE A 33 10.45 -12.00 4.86
CA ILE A 33 10.59 -12.26 3.43
C ILE A 33 11.90 -11.63 2.95
N GLN A 34 12.66 -12.35 2.14
CA GLN A 34 13.92 -11.86 1.59
C GLN A 34 13.69 -10.63 0.68
N LEU A 35 14.67 -9.72 0.64
CA LEU A 35 14.56 -8.44 -0.05
C LEU A 35 14.24 -8.60 -1.54
N ASP A 36 14.93 -9.53 -2.20
CA ASP A 36 14.72 -9.90 -3.61
C ASP A 36 13.29 -10.36 -3.89
N MET A 37 12.68 -11.12 -2.98
CA MET A 37 11.28 -11.55 -3.10
C MET A 37 10.30 -10.39 -2.92
N LEU A 38 10.61 -9.42 -2.05
CA LEU A 38 9.80 -8.21 -1.89
C LEU A 38 9.87 -7.34 -3.16
N GLU A 39 11.06 -7.19 -3.73
CA GLU A 39 11.29 -6.45 -4.97
C GLU A 39 10.57 -7.12 -6.14
N ALA A 40 10.65 -8.45 -6.26
CA ALA A 40 9.94 -9.21 -7.28
C ALA A 40 8.42 -9.03 -7.19
N MET A 41 7.85 -9.06 -5.97
CA MET A 41 6.42 -8.78 -5.79
C MET A 41 6.02 -7.36 -6.18
N GLU A 42 6.85 -6.34 -5.86
CA GLU A 42 6.59 -4.95 -6.28
C GLU A 42 6.74 -4.72 -7.79
N ALA A 43 7.45 -5.61 -8.48
CA ALA A 43 7.65 -5.60 -9.92
C ALA A 43 6.67 -6.50 -10.69
N ASP A 44 5.74 -7.17 -10.00
CA ASP A 44 4.85 -8.21 -10.53
C ASP A 44 5.60 -9.39 -11.20
N ASP A 45 6.87 -9.59 -10.83
CA ASP A 45 7.74 -10.66 -11.35
C ASP A 45 7.59 -11.94 -10.49
N PHE A 46 6.38 -12.51 -10.50
CA PHE A 46 6.04 -13.66 -9.65
C PHE A 46 6.80 -14.94 -10.02
N ASP A 47 7.39 -15.01 -11.21
CA ASP A 47 8.16 -16.16 -11.69
C ASP A 47 9.49 -16.33 -10.93
N GLN A 48 9.99 -15.27 -10.28
CA GLN A 48 11.18 -15.33 -9.42
C GLN A 48 10.90 -15.96 -8.06
N LEU A 49 9.64 -16.09 -7.67
CA LEU A 49 9.28 -16.63 -6.37
C LEU A 49 9.37 -18.16 -6.38
N PRO A 50 9.69 -18.80 -5.23
CA PRO A 50 10.04 -20.23 -5.21
C PRO A 50 8.95 -21.17 -5.71
N SER A 51 7.68 -20.80 -5.51
CA SER A 51 6.52 -21.52 -6.05
C SER A 51 5.24 -20.68 -5.94
N PRO A 52 4.15 -21.07 -6.63
CA PRO A 52 2.84 -20.43 -6.47
C PRO A 52 2.29 -20.54 -5.04
N PHE A 53 2.67 -21.59 -4.29
CA PHE A 53 2.28 -21.73 -2.88
C PHE A 53 2.97 -20.67 -2.01
N TYR A 54 4.29 -20.49 -2.20
CA TYR A 54 5.04 -19.46 -1.50
C TYR A 54 4.60 -18.05 -1.89
N THR A 55 4.27 -17.84 -3.17
CA THR A 55 3.74 -16.55 -3.65
C THR A 55 2.50 -16.12 -2.87
N ARG A 56 1.51 -17.01 -2.72
CA ARG A 56 0.32 -16.70 -1.90
C ARG A 56 0.67 -16.41 -0.44
N SER A 57 1.61 -17.16 0.13
CA SER A 57 2.06 -16.93 1.51
C SER A 57 2.74 -15.56 1.67
N PHE A 58 3.59 -15.17 0.72
CA PHE A 58 4.30 -13.90 0.71
C PHE A 58 3.36 -12.72 0.45
N LEU A 59 2.44 -12.83 -0.50
CA LEU A 59 1.41 -11.82 -0.75
C LEU A 59 0.56 -11.56 0.51
N ARG A 60 0.15 -12.63 1.21
CA ARG A 60 -0.60 -12.49 2.48
C ARG A 60 0.22 -11.79 3.55
N LYS A 61 1.48 -12.20 3.74
CA LYS A 61 2.40 -11.58 4.71
C LYS A 61 2.67 -10.11 4.40
N TYR A 62 2.88 -9.77 3.13
CA TYR A 62 3.10 -8.40 2.68
C TYR A 62 1.83 -7.58 2.96
N ALA A 63 0.67 -8.02 2.47
CA ALA A 63 -0.61 -7.33 2.67
C ALA A 63 -0.90 -7.06 4.16
N TRP A 64 -0.71 -8.07 5.02
CA TRP A 64 -0.80 -7.92 6.47
C TRP A 64 0.16 -6.84 7.01
N ALA A 65 1.41 -6.84 6.56
CA ALA A 65 2.42 -5.91 7.05
C ALA A 65 2.14 -4.45 6.65
N VAL A 66 1.41 -4.22 5.56
CA VAL A 66 1.03 -2.88 5.10
C VAL A 66 -0.44 -2.53 5.35
N GLU A 67 -1.15 -3.37 6.10
CA GLU A 67 -2.56 -3.20 6.48
C GLU A 67 -3.52 -3.17 5.28
N LEU A 68 -3.21 -3.92 4.24
CA LEU A 68 -4.14 -4.23 3.15
C LEU A 68 -4.97 -5.48 3.47
N ASP A 69 -6.18 -5.54 2.94
CA ASP A 69 -6.96 -6.78 2.90
C ASP A 69 -6.26 -7.78 1.96
N ASP A 70 -5.75 -8.87 2.53
CA ASP A 70 -5.03 -9.90 1.79
C ASP A 70 -5.94 -10.61 0.77
N LYS A 71 -7.25 -10.67 1.02
CA LYS A 71 -8.21 -11.28 0.09
C LYS A 71 -8.24 -10.54 -1.24
N ILE A 72 -8.19 -9.20 -1.24
CA ILE A 72 -8.18 -8.40 -2.47
C ILE A 72 -6.95 -8.73 -3.32
N VAL A 73 -5.79 -8.85 -2.66
CA VAL A 73 -4.51 -9.16 -3.31
C VAL A 73 -4.51 -10.59 -3.86
N LEU A 74 -4.97 -11.56 -3.06
CA LEU A 74 -5.01 -12.97 -3.44
C LEU A 74 -6.03 -13.24 -4.55
N ASP A 75 -7.22 -12.64 -4.49
CA ASP A 75 -8.23 -12.76 -5.55
C ASP A 75 -7.68 -12.21 -6.88
N ALA A 76 -6.98 -11.07 -6.84
CA ALA A 76 -6.34 -10.49 -8.02
C ALA A 76 -5.26 -11.42 -8.58
N TYR A 77 -4.43 -12.01 -7.72
CA TYR A 77 -3.39 -12.97 -8.11
C TYR A 77 -3.99 -14.23 -8.75
N ASP A 78 -5.01 -14.83 -8.12
CA ASP A 78 -5.64 -16.06 -8.58
C ASP A 78 -6.42 -15.86 -9.89
N SER A 79 -6.99 -14.66 -10.10
CA SER A 79 -7.75 -14.32 -11.32
C SER A 79 -6.91 -13.68 -12.43
N GLY A 80 -5.63 -13.36 -12.16
CA GLY A 80 -4.79 -12.60 -13.08
C GLY A 80 -5.35 -11.19 -13.39
N SER A 81 -6.07 -10.59 -12.45
CA SER A 81 -6.76 -9.32 -12.66
C SER A 81 -6.08 -8.14 -11.95
N MET A 82 -6.38 -6.93 -12.41
CA MET A 82 -5.93 -5.69 -11.77
C MET A 82 -6.83 -5.31 -10.59
N ILE A 83 -6.20 -4.79 -9.54
CA ILE A 83 -6.88 -4.28 -8.35
C ILE A 83 -7.46 -2.89 -8.65
N THR A 84 -8.71 -2.66 -8.24
CA THR A 84 -9.27 -1.31 -8.20
C THR A 84 -8.71 -0.60 -6.98
N TYR A 85 -7.95 0.47 -7.21
CA TYR A 85 -7.34 1.28 -6.16
C TYR A 85 -7.94 2.69 -6.20
N GLU A 86 -8.41 3.15 -5.05
CA GLU A 86 -8.92 4.52 -4.88
C GLU A 86 -7.76 5.46 -4.58
N GLU A 87 -7.41 6.31 -5.54
CA GLU A 87 -6.50 7.43 -5.29
C GLU A 87 -7.32 8.66 -4.91
N VAL A 88 -6.99 9.28 -3.78
CA VAL A 88 -7.49 10.62 -3.46
C VAL A 88 -6.59 11.59 -4.21
N ASP A 89 -7.13 12.17 -5.30
CA ASP A 89 -6.45 13.26 -6.00
C ASP A 89 -6.33 14.43 -5.02
N VAL A 90 -5.12 14.65 -4.50
CA VAL A 90 -4.78 15.84 -3.74
C VAL A 90 -4.60 16.94 -4.77
N ASP A 91 -5.57 17.85 -4.87
CA ASP A 91 -5.54 18.95 -5.83
C ASP A 91 -4.24 19.78 -5.64
N GLU A 92 -3.31 19.68 -6.60
CA GLU A 92 -2.04 20.43 -6.61
C GLU A 92 -2.24 21.96 -6.56
N ASP A 93 -3.43 22.43 -6.93
CA ASP A 93 -3.80 23.86 -6.89
C ASP A 93 -3.84 24.43 -5.46
N GLU A 94 -3.92 23.60 -4.41
CA GLU A 94 -3.78 24.07 -3.03
C GLU A 94 -2.31 24.29 -2.62
N LEU A 95 -1.35 23.73 -3.36
CA LEU A 95 0.09 23.81 -3.07
C LEU A 95 0.76 25.05 -3.70
N THR A 96 0.17 25.68 -4.71
CA THR A 96 0.68 26.93 -5.31
C THR A 96 0.06 28.19 -4.67
N GLY A 97 -0.18 28.14 -3.36
CA GLY A 97 -0.51 29.32 -2.56
C GLY A 97 0.62 30.35 -2.60
N ARG A 98 0.45 31.37 -3.45
CA ARG A 98 1.15 32.66 -3.39
C ARG A 98 1.39 33.06 -1.93
N ARG A 99 2.62 33.48 -1.63
CA ARG A 99 3.03 34.22 -0.43
C ARG A 99 1.87 35.05 0.19
N ARG A 100 1.31 34.53 1.28
CA ARG A 100 1.23 35.26 2.55
C ARG A 100 1.84 34.39 3.65
N SER A 101 2.96 34.88 4.18
CA SER A 101 3.64 34.52 5.44
C SER A 101 4.12 33.06 5.63
N SER A 102 5.41 32.87 5.37
CA SER A 102 6.16 31.63 5.57
C SER A 102 6.83 31.62 6.95
N LYS A 103 6.31 30.83 7.91
CA LYS A 103 7.14 30.19 8.95
C LYS A 103 6.40 29.03 9.64
N LYS A 104 7.15 27.93 9.79
CA LYS A 104 6.98 26.75 10.68
C LYS A 104 6.27 25.51 10.11
N ASN A 105 7.12 24.49 9.86
CA ASN A 105 6.96 23.07 10.17
C ASN A 105 5.52 22.53 10.13
N LYS A 106 5.15 21.85 9.03
CA LYS A 106 3.89 21.11 8.98
C LYS A 106 4.15 19.62 8.80
N LYS A 107 3.89 18.88 9.89
CA LYS A 107 3.89 17.42 9.97
C LYS A 107 2.87 16.86 8.99
N LYS A 108 3.25 15.82 8.25
CA LYS A 108 2.34 15.05 7.38
C LYS A 108 1.42 14.22 8.28
N HIS A 109 0.10 14.36 8.11
CA HIS A 109 -0.89 13.54 8.82
C HIS A 109 -1.58 12.60 7.81
N PRO A 110 -1.20 11.32 7.75
CA PRO A 110 -1.81 10.35 6.84
C PRO A 110 -3.14 9.80 7.41
N PHE A 111 -4.14 9.65 6.54
CA PHE A 111 -5.57 9.42 6.83
C PHE A 111 -5.94 8.00 7.33
N TYR A 112 -4.99 7.18 7.78
CA TYR A 112 -5.28 5.92 8.51
C TYR A 112 -6.16 6.13 9.76
N LEU A 113 -6.20 7.37 10.26
CA LEU A 113 -7.01 7.76 11.40
C LEU A 113 -8.52 7.52 11.20
N TYR A 114 -9.06 7.57 9.97
CA TYR A 114 -10.51 7.42 9.75
C TYR A 114 -10.97 5.96 9.73
N PHE A 115 -10.16 5.04 9.19
CA PHE A 115 -10.47 3.62 9.29
C PHE A 115 -10.36 3.12 10.74
N ILE A 116 -9.38 3.63 11.51
CA ILE A 116 -9.24 3.32 12.94
C ILE A 116 -10.36 3.97 13.79
N LEU A 117 -10.75 5.23 13.51
CA LEU A 117 -11.87 5.88 14.24
C LEU A 117 -13.22 5.21 13.95
N SER A 118 -13.47 4.81 12.70
CA SER A 118 -14.72 4.15 12.32
C SER A 118 -14.83 2.75 12.93
N PHE A 119 -13.70 2.02 13.05
CA PHE A 119 -13.68 0.68 13.66
C PHE A 119 -13.77 0.72 15.20
N LEU A 120 -13.25 1.78 15.84
CA LEU A 120 -13.39 2.03 17.28
C LEU A 120 -14.81 2.48 17.68
N LEU A 121 -15.53 3.18 16.81
CA LEU A 121 -16.90 3.64 17.08
C LEU A 121 -17.99 2.58 16.80
N TYR A 122 -17.67 1.50 16.09
CA TYR A 122 -18.63 0.43 15.73
C TYR A 122 -18.51 -0.84 16.60
N ARG A 123 -17.66 -0.81 17.65
CA ARG A 123 -17.70 -1.80 18.74
C ARG A 123 -18.42 -1.20 19.95
N PHE A 124 -19.75 -1.20 19.90
CA PHE A 124 -20.63 -1.20 21.06
C PHE A 124 -21.92 -1.93 20.73
#